data_AF-A0A419V0J0-F1
#
_entry.id   AF-A0A419V0J0-F1
#
_cell.length_a   1.000
_cell.length_b   1.000
_cell.length_c   1.000
_cell.angle_alpha   90.00
_cell.angle_beta   90.00
_cell.angle_gamma   90.00
#
_symmetry.space_group_name_H-M   'P 1'
#
loop_
_entity.id
_entity.type
_entity.pdbx_description
1 polymer ?
#
loop_
_entity_poly.entity_id
_entity_poly.type
_entity_poly.pdbx_seq_one_letter_code
_entity_poly.pdbx_strand_id
1 'polypeptide(L)' 'MGFWYFLILFIGIFFIVLAFLKRSMNKVTKLPLLLAGTCMIAFSLFMFQDGSAEIVDSLLKSFNIQL' A
#
# COMPACT_ATOMS: atom_id res chain seq x y z
N MET A 1 10.09 -13.47 -1.05
CA MET A 1 9.43 -12.39 -0.27
C MET A 1 8.99 -11.23 -1.16
N GLY A 2 9.85 -10.74 -2.07
CA GLY A 2 9.52 -9.65 -3.00
C GLY A 2 8.29 -9.83 -3.91
N PHE A 3 7.94 -11.06 -4.28
CA PHE A 3 6.76 -11.34 -5.11
C PHE A 3 5.45 -10.84 -4.50
N TRP A 4 5.29 -10.96 -3.18
CA TRP A 4 4.10 -10.50 -2.47
C TRP A 4 3.98 -8.97 -2.49
N TYR A 5 5.10 -8.25 -2.42
CA TYR A 5 5.12 -6.80 -2.51
C TYR A 5 4.72 -6.34 -3.92
N PHE A 6 5.19 -7.02 -4.97
CA PHE A 6 4.73 -6.76 -6.35
C PHE A 6 3.21 -6.95 -6.48
N LEU A 7 2.66 -8.00 -5.86
CA LEU A 7 1.22 -8.25 -5.88
C LEU A 7 0.44 -7.08 -5.22
N ILE A 8 0.88 -6.62 -4.06
CA ILE A 8 0.30 -5.47 -3.35
C ILE A 8 0.41 -4.19 -4.18
N LEU A 9 1.54 -4.00 -4.88
CA LEU A 9 1.76 -2.86 -5.77
C LEU A 9 0.75 -2.87 -6.92
N PHE A 10 0.59 -4.01 -7.60
CA PHE A 10 -0.38 -4.17 -8.68
C PHE A 10 -1.81 -3.96 -8.20
N ILE A 11 -2.16 -4.44 -7.00
CA ILE A 11 -3.47 -4.20 -6.38
C ILE A 11 -3.69 -2.71 -6.11
N GLY A 12 -2.71 -2.02 -5.53
CA GLY A 12 -2.78 -0.57 -5.27
C GLY A 12 -2.97 0.24 -6.56
N ILE A 13 -2.22 -0.09 -7.61
CA ILE A 13 -2.39 0.53 -8.94
C ILE A 13 -3.77 0.23 -9.50
N PHE A 14 -4.24 -1.02 -9.40
CA PHE A 14 -5.56 -1.41 -9.87
C PHE A 14 -6.67 -0.62 -9.18
N PHE A 15 -6.55 -0.37 -7.88
CA PHE A 15 -7.46 0.50 -7.13
C PHE A 15 -7.47 1.94 -7.63
N ILE A 16 -6.31 2.53 -7.92
CA ILE A 16 -6.21 3.88 -8.50
C ILE A 16 -6.84 3.91 -9.90
N VAL A 17 -6.53 2.92 -10.74
CA VAL A 17 -7.10 2.82 -12.09
C VAL A 17 -8.62 2.68 -12.03
N LEU A 18 -9.16 1.84 -11.15
CA LEU A 18 -10.61 1.72 -10.90
C LEU A 18 -11.23 3.04 -10.44
N ALA A 19 -10.57 3.76 -9.53
CA ALA A 19 -11.03 5.06 -9.04
C ALA A 19 -11.11 6.11 -10.18
N PHE A 20 -10.23 5.99 -11.18
CA PHE A 20 -10.24 6.85 -12.37
C PHE A 20 -11.24 6.38 -13.43
N LEU A 21 -11.34 5.08 -13.69
CA LEU A 21 -12.27 4.49 -14.67
C LEU A 21 -13.72 4.73 -14.26
N LYS A 22 -14.02 4.62 -12.96
CA LYS A 22 -15.36 4.86 -12.41
C LYS A 22 -15.59 6.36 -12.27
N ARG A 23 -15.80 7.04 -13.41
CA ARG A 23 -16.06 8.49 -13.53
C ARG A 23 -17.26 8.97 -12.69
N SER A 24 -18.19 8.05 -12.40
CA SER A 24 -19.41 8.30 -11.61
C SER A 24 -19.24 8.03 -10.10
N MET A 25 -18.02 7.91 -9.57
CA MET A 25 -17.83 7.93 -8.12
C MET A 25 -17.98 9.35 -7.56
N ASN A 26 -18.72 9.47 -6.45
CA ASN A 26 -18.77 10.70 -5.69
C ASN A 26 -17.36 11.12 -5.28
N LYS A 27 -17.05 12.42 -5.40
CA LYS A 27 -15.73 12.98 -5.03
C LYS A 27 -15.34 12.60 -3.59
N VAL A 28 -16.33 12.52 -2.71
CA VAL A 28 -16.20 12.12 -1.29
C VAL A 28 -15.69 10.68 -1.14
N THR A 29 -16.14 9.74 -1.97
CA THR A 29 -15.67 8.34 -1.96
C THR A 29 -14.41 8.12 -2.78
N LYS A 30 -14.16 8.98 -3.77
CA LYS A 30 -12.99 8.90 -4.64
C LYS A 30 -11.70 9.31 -3.92
N LEU A 31 -11.77 10.30 -3.04
CA LEU A 31 -10.63 10.81 -2.27
C LEU A 31 -10.00 9.74 -1.34
N PRO A 32 -10.75 9.05 -0.46
CA PRO A 32 -10.17 7.99 0.36
C PRO A 32 -9.68 6.80 -0.47
N LEU A 33 -10.32 6.50 -1.60
CA LEU A 33 -9.90 5.42 -2.49
C LEU A 33 -8.54 5.71 -3.15
N LEU A 34 -8.36 6.96 -3.63
CA LEU A 34 -7.08 7.42 -4.17
C LEU A 34 -6.00 7.49 -3.10
N LEU A 35 -6.34 7.99 -1.91
CA LEU A 35 -5.41 8.08 -0.79
C LEU A 35 -4.98 6.67 -0.35
N ALA A 36 -5.92 5.75 -0.17
CA ALA A 36 -5.65 4.36 0.18
C ALA A 36 -4.77 3.68 -0.88
N GLY A 37 -5.10 3.80 -2.16
CA GLY A 37 -4.29 3.24 -3.25
C GLY A 37 -2.87 3.82 -3.29
N THR A 38 -2.73 5.13 -3.09
CA THR A 38 -1.42 5.80 -3.04
C THR A 38 -0.59 5.33 -1.84
N CYS A 39 -1.20 5.24 -0.65
CA CYS A 39 -0.56 4.68 0.54
C CYS A 39 -0.12 3.22 0.32
N MET A 40 -0.96 2.41 -0.34
CA MET A 40 -0.65 1.00 -0.64
C MET A 40 0.56 0.85 -1.58
N ILE A 41 0.63 1.70 -2.61
CA ILE A 41 1.77 1.73 -3.54
C ILE A 41 3.03 2.19 -2.80
N ALA A 42 2.95 3.28 -2.04
CA ALA A 42 4.07 3.80 -1.27
C ALA A 42 4.60 2.76 -0.27
N PHE A 43 3.70 2.05 0.41
CA PHE A 43 4.06 1.00 1.36
C PHE A 43 4.71 -0.21 0.68
N SER A 44 4.21 -0.61 -0.50
CA SER A 44 4.84 -1.67 -1.28
C SER A 44 6.24 -1.29 -1.76
N LEU A 45 6.42 -0.07 -2.27
CA LEU A 45 7.73 0.44 -2.69
C LEU A 45 8.70 0.54 -1.50
N PHE A 46 8.22 0.90 -0.32
CA PHE A 46 9.03 0.88 0.91
C PHE A 46 9.49 -0.55 1.25
N MET A 47 8.60 -1.53 1.18
CA MET A 47 8.94 -2.96 1.38
C MET A 47 9.87 -3.55 0.31
N PHE A 48 10.01 -2.88 -0.84
CA PHE A 48 10.98 -3.26 -1.87
C PHE A 48 12.41 -2.85 -1.57
N GLN A 49 12.62 -1.90 -0.65
CA GLN A 49 13.96 -1.44 -0.28
C GLN A 49 14.69 -2.48 0.58
N ASP A 50 15.98 -2.66 0.31
CA ASP A 50 16.86 -3.46 1.16
C ASP A 50 16.97 -2.81 2.55
N GLY A 51 16.79 -3.60 3.61
CA GLY A 51 16.70 -3.11 5.00
C GLY A 51 15.28 -2.76 5.47
N SER A 52 14.28 -2.76 4.58
CA SER A 52 12.87 -2.53 4.99
C SER A 52 12.36 -3.57 5.98
N ALA A 53 12.79 -4.82 5.86
CA ALA A 53 12.44 -5.90 6.78
C ALA A 53 12.90 -5.61 8.22
N GLU A 54 14.09 -5.05 8.40
CA GLU A 54 14.65 -4.69 9.72
C GLU A 54 13.92 -3.50 10.34
N ILE A 55 13.51 -2.54 9.50
CA ILE A 55 12.71 -1.38 9.94
C ILE A 55 11.32 -1.83 10.37
N VAL A 56 10.67 -2.72 9.60
CA VAL A 56 9.35 -3.26 9.94
C VAL A 56 9.42 -4.14 11.19
N ASP A 57 10.46 -4.96 11.35
CA ASP A 57 10.69 -5.77 12.55
C ASP A 57 10.90 -4.91 13.81
N SER A 58 11.68 -3.83 13.68
CA SER A 58 11.89 -2.86 14.76
C SER A 58 10.60 -2.12 15.14
N LEU A 59 9.78 -1.76 14.14
CA LEU A 59 8.46 -1.16 14.36
C LEU A 59 7.51 -2.13 15.07
N LEU A 60 7.42 -3.38 14.61
CA LEU A 60 6.58 -4.41 15.22
C LEU A 60 6.95 -4.65 16.69
N LYS A 61 8.25 -4.75 16.98
CA LYS A 61 8.78 -4.83 18.35
C LYS A 61 8.43 -3.60 19.18
N SER A 62 8.53 -2.40 18.61
CA SER A 62 8.13 -1.16 19.28
C SER A 62 6.63 -1.10 19.61
N PHE A 63 5.79 -1.75 18.82
CA PHE A 63 4.35 -1.89 19.07
C PHE A 63 4.01 -3.07 20.01
N ASN A 64 5.03 -3.74 20.57
CA ASN A 64 4.90 -4.91 21.44
C ASN A 64 4.17 -6.10 20.78
N ILE A 65 4.23 -6.19 19.45
CA ILE A 65 3.70 -7.31 18.68
C ILE A 65 4.88 -8.23 18.39
N GLN A 66 4.94 -9.35 19.11
CA GLN A 66 5.96 -10.39 18.89
C GLN A 66 5.46 -11.33 17.80
N LEU A 67 6.23 -11.47 16.72
CA LEU A 67 5.94 -12.34 15.58
C LEU A 67 6.75 -13.64 15.68
#